data_AF-E3NPB6-F1
#
_entry.id   AF-E3NPB6-F1
#
_cell.length_a   1.000
_cell.length_b   1.000
_cell.length_c   1.000
_cell.angle_alpha   90.00
_cell.angle_beta   90.00
_cell.angle_gamma   90.00
#
_symmetry.space_group_name_H-M   'P 1'
#
loop_
_entity.id
_entity.type
_entity.pdbx_description
1 polymer ?
#
loop_
_entity_poly.entity_id
_entity_poly.type
_entity_poly.pdbx_seq_one_letter_code
_entity_poly.pdbx_strand_id
1 'polypeptide(L)'
;MQLEAKNLSTKLVSSNSNVYIEVYRVDEDQKRMLYRSEVAKQTKLTWRPFTVQSDDLYGTDGMDSHIEIVCISEEDKEGVIGQALVSMEVAKAMEAIPIFNESYKQGRKPIGEVRICRYQQLRVCSFLDYIRGGTSLKFAIAIDFFIRDPQNLTHNDYQQYSNDIEFVLRCLGETLEPFNPNNSWLSYGFGAKIPPHYRDSNNFCLSLDVDATCQGVNGVLNAFGKSHQHVHPLPGAKFSQIIYHLAK
;
A
#
# COMPACT_ATOMS: atom_id res chain seq x y z
N MET A 1 4.76 -0.79 -18.26
CA MET A 1 4.80 -0.88 -19.73
C MET A 1 4.96 0.52 -20.31
N GLN A 2 5.53 0.65 -21.51
CA GLN A 2 5.60 1.88 -22.27
C GLN A 2 5.31 1.55 -23.73
N LEU A 3 4.49 2.36 -24.39
CA LEU A 3 4.15 2.18 -25.79
C LEU A 3 4.70 3.30 -26.66
N GLU A 4 4.91 2.97 -27.92
CA GLU A 4 5.11 3.94 -28.98
C GLU A 4 4.31 3.54 -30.22
N ALA A 5 3.99 4.54 -31.05
CA ALA A 5 3.42 4.35 -32.38
C ALA A 5 4.35 4.93 -33.46
N LYS A 6 4.37 4.30 -34.62
CA LYS A 6 5.19 4.68 -35.77
C LYS A 6 4.40 4.56 -37.06
N ASN A 7 4.88 5.26 -38.08
CA ASN A 7 4.41 5.15 -39.46
C ASN A 7 2.88 5.35 -39.61
N LEU A 8 2.26 6.16 -38.74
CA LEU A 8 0.84 6.49 -38.85
C LEU A 8 0.55 7.19 -40.18
N SER A 9 -0.50 6.74 -40.87
CA SER A 9 -0.94 7.27 -42.15
C SER A 9 -1.26 8.76 -42.04
N THR A 10 -0.50 9.58 -42.77
CA THR A 10 -0.70 11.04 -42.83
C THR A 10 -2.03 11.45 -43.48
N LYS A 11 -2.73 10.50 -44.12
CA LYS A 11 -4.09 10.70 -44.64
C LYS A 11 -5.16 10.67 -43.55
N LEU A 12 -4.85 10.08 -42.40
CA LEU A 12 -5.76 9.97 -41.25
C LEU A 12 -5.36 10.91 -40.12
N VAL A 13 -4.07 11.21 -39.98
CA VAL A 13 -3.54 12.04 -38.88
C VAL A 13 -2.55 13.04 -39.42
N SER A 14 -2.76 14.32 -39.13
CA SER A 14 -1.83 15.38 -39.53
C SER A 14 -0.64 15.48 -38.58
N SER A 15 0.47 16.04 -39.04
CA SER A 15 1.68 16.22 -38.22
C SER A 15 1.46 17.09 -36.98
N ASN A 16 0.45 17.95 -37.02
CA ASN A 16 0.07 18.83 -35.92
C ASN A 16 -0.94 18.19 -34.97
N SER A 17 -1.53 17.05 -35.34
CA SER A 17 -2.57 16.41 -34.57
C SER A 17 -2.06 15.85 -33.25
N ASN A 18 -2.92 15.97 -32.26
CA ASN A 18 -2.76 15.47 -30.92
C ASN A 18 -3.29 14.04 -30.83
N VAL A 19 -2.43 13.11 -30.43
CA VAL A 19 -2.74 11.68 -30.39
C VAL A 19 -2.50 11.12 -29.00
N TYR A 20 -3.43 10.33 -28.50
CA TYR A 20 -3.26 9.52 -27.30
C TYR A 20 -3.62 8.07 -27.59
N ILE A 21 -3.26 7.17 -26.68
CA ILE A 21 -3.63 5.75 -26.75
C ILE A 21 -4.51 5.36 -25.59
N GLU A 22 -5.37 4.40 -25.85
CA GLU A 22 -6.11 3.65 -24.86
C GLU A 22 -5.75 2.17 -25.00
N VAL A 23 -5.58 1.51 -23.86
CA VAL A 23 -5.29 0.07 -23.79
C VAL A 23 -6.42 -0.58 -23.02
N TYR A 24 -7.04 -1.58 -23.63
CA TYR A 24 -8.14 -2.34 -23.08
C TYR A 24 -7.73 -3.80 -22.91
N ARG A 25 -8.18 -4.43 -21.82
CA ARG A 25 -8.29 -5.89 -21.77
C ARG A 25 -9.56 -6.27 -22.52
N VAL A 26 -9.46 -7.32 -23.33
CA VAL A 26 -10.59 -7.86 -24.08
C VAL A 26 -10.87 -9.27 -23.58
N ASP A 27 -12.07 -9.45 -23.03
CA ASP A 27 -12.67 -10.74 -22.67
C ASP A 27 -13.79 -11.06 -23.68
N GLU A 28 -14.37 -12.28 -23.64
CA GLU A 28 -15.31 -12.77 -24.65
C GLU A 28 -16.46 -11.78 -24.99
N ASP A 29 -17.02 -11.11 -23.98
CA ASP A 29 -18.16 -10.18 -24.16
C ASP A 29 -17.91 -8.77 -23.58
N GLN A 30 -16.72 -8.50 -23.04
CA GLN A 30 -16.46 -7.24 -22.34
C GLN A 30 -15.07 -6.68 -22.65
N LYS A 31 -15.02 -5.35 -22.82
CA LYS A 31 -13.78 -4.59 -22.88
C LYS A 31 -13.62 -3.76 -21.62
N ARG A 32 -12.48 -3.89 -20.95
CA ARG A 32 -12.15 -3.11 -19.74
C ARG A 32 -10.94 -2.24 -20.02
N MET A 33 -11.09 -0.93 -19.85
CA MET A 33 -9.98 0.02 -20.00
C MET A 33 -8.94 -0.22 -18.90
N LEU A 34 -7.69 -0.45 -19.30
CA LEU A 34 -6.54 -0.61 -18.41
C LEU A 34 -5.75 0.69 -18.26
N TYR A 35 -5.66 1.46 -19.34
CA TYR A 35 -4.83 2.65 -19.38
C TYR A 35 -5.28 3.62 -20.48
N ARG A 36 -5.13 4.92 -20.20
CA ARG A 36 -5.20 6.00 -21.18
C ARG A 36 -3.97 6.88 -21.01
N SER A 37 -3.28 7.18 -22.10
CA SER A 37 -2.06 7.98 -22.07
C SER A 37 -2.33 9.49 -22.02
N GLU A 38 -1.27 10.26 -21.76
CA GLU A 38 -1.25 11.66 -22.16
C GLU A 38 -1.32 11.82 -23.68
N VAL A 39 -1.64 13.05 -24.11
CA VAL A 39 -1.59 13.45 -25.51
C VAL A 39 -0.14 13.70 -25.94
N ALA A 40 0.22 13.18 -27.11
CA ALA A 40 1.50 13.37 -27.77
C ALA A 40 1.29 13.88 -29.21
N LYS A 41 2.25 14.65 -29.72
CA LYS A 41 2.23 15.08 -31.13
C LYS A 41 2.59 13.92 -32.05
N GLN A 42 1.94 13.85 -33.23
CA GLN A 42 2.19 12.79 -34.22
C GLN A 42 3.68 12.60 -34.57
N THR A 43 4.49 13.66 -34.51
CA THR A 43 5.93 13.60 -34.81
C THR A 43 6.76 12.83 -33.76
N LYS A 44 6.22 12.59 -32.56
CA LYS A 44 6.89 11.85 -31.48
C LYS A 44 5.87 11.11 -30.61
N LEU A 45 5.43 9.96 -31.11
CA LEU A 45 4.44 9.11 -30.44
C LEU A 45 5.10 8.09 -29.53
N THR A 46 5.74 8.57 -28.47
CA THR A 46 6.21 7.74 -27.37
C THR A 46 5.60 8.28 -26.09
N TRP A 47 4.71 7.50 -25.48
CA TRP A 47 4.00 7.91 -24.27
C TRP A 47 4.78 7.57 -23.02
N ARG A 48 4.42 8.17 -21.89
CA ARG A 48 5.03 7.88 -20.59
C ARG A 48 4.79 6.43 -20.18
N PRO A 49 5.73 5.80 -19.46
CA PRO A 49 5.50 4.49 -18.88
C PRO A 49 4.33 4.50 -17.89
N PHE A 50 3.59 3.40 -17.84
CA PHE A 50 2.49 3.17 -16.89
C PHE A 50 2.58 1.77 -16.27
N THR A 51 1.84 1.57 -15.19
CA THR A 51 1.77 0.31 -14.45
C THR A 51 0.32 -0.17 -14.41
N VAL A 52 0.12 -1.47 -14.62
CA VAL A 52 -1.17 -2.15 -14.51
C VAL A 52 -0.95 -3.35 -13.59
N GLN A 53 -1.95 -3.69 -12.76
CA GLN A 53 -1.90 -4.90 -11.96
C GLN A 53 -1.91 -6.13 -12.85
N SER A 54 -1.17 -7.18 -12.47
CA SER A 54 -1.12 -8.41 -13.27
C SER A 54 -2.52 -9.03 -13.42
N ASP A 55 -3.32 -9.00 -12.36
CA ASP A 55 -4.69 -9.55 -12.35
C ASP A 55 -5.62 -8.78 -13.29
N ASP A 56 -5.44 -7.47 -13.42
CA ASP A 56 -6.23 -6.66 -14.37
C ASP A 56 -5.84 -6.96 -15.83
N LEU A 57 -4.56 -7.26 -16.08
CA LEU A 57 -4.00 -7.49 -17.42
C LEU A 57 -4.21 -8.92 -17.94
N TYR A 58 -4.12 -9.92 -17.07
CA TYR A 58 -4.24 -11.34 -17.43
C TYR A 58 -5.59 -11.96 -17.08
N GLY A 59 -6.26 -11.44 -16.05
CA GLY A 59 -7.52 -12.01 -15.58
C GLY A 59 -7.42 -13.48 -15.19
N THR A 60 -8.47 -14.23 -15.53
CA THR A 60 -8.57 -15.68 -15.34
C THR A 60 -7.83 -16.48 -16.40
N ASP A 61 -7.58 -15.86 -17.56
CA ASP A 61 -7.09 -16.54 -18.77
C ASP A 61 -5.56 -16.64 -18.79
N GLY A 62 -4.91 -16.07 -17.78
CA GLY A 62 -3.47 -16.17 -17.59
C GLY A 62 -2.70 -15.61 -18.78
N MET A 63 -1.82 -16.42 -19.38
CA MET A 63 -0.95 -15.97 -20.46
C MET A 63 -1.67 -15.80 -21.81
N ASP A 64 -2.88 -16.34 -21.95
CA ASP A 64 -3.68 -16.26 -23.19
C ASP A 64 -4.52 -14.98 -23.26
N SER A 65 -4.33 -14.03 -22.35
CA SER A 65 -5.10 -12.79 -22.33
C SER A 65 -4.82 -11.91 -23.56
N HIS A 66 -5.86 -11.23 -24.03
CA HIS A 66 -5.79 -10.34 -25.17
C HIS A 66 -5.95 -8.88 -24.74
N ILE A 67 -5.20 -8.00 -25.39
CA ILE A 67 -5.34 -6.56 -25.24
C ILE A 67 -5.67 -5.91 -26.57
N GLU A 68 -6.47 -4.86 -26.50
CA GLU A 68 -6.70 -3.97 -27.63
C GLU A 68 -5.99 -2.64 -27.36
N ILE A 69 -5.17 -2.21 -28.31
CA ILE A 69 -4.48 -0.93 -28.28
C ILE A 69 -5.16 -0.04 -29.32
N VAL A 70 -5.72 1.09 -28.89
CA VAL A 70 -6.44 2.04 -29.73
C VAL A 70 -5.68 3.36 -29.76
N CYS A 71 -5.29 3.81 -30.95
CA CYS A 71 -4.74 5.14 -31.18
C CYS A 71 -5.88 6.11 -31.51
N ILE A 72 -5.95 7.24 -30.81
CA ILE A 72 -7.07 8.18 -30.89
C ILE A 72 -6.55 9.60 -31.13
N SER A 73 -7.18 10.31 -32.06
CA SER A 73 -6.99 11.74 -32.32
C SER A 73 -7.88 12.54 -31.38
N GLU A 74 -7.31 13.49 -30.65
CA GLU A 74 -8.07 14.40 -29.78
C GLU A 74 -9.00 15.35 -30.57
N GLU A 75 -8.69 15.57 -31.84
CA GLU A 75 -9.36 16.57 -32.69
C GLU A 75 -10.64 16.04 -33.36
N ASP A 76 -10.91 14.73 -33.34
CA ASP A 76 -12.03 14.10 -34.05
C ASP A 76 -13.02 13.41 -33.10
N LYS A 77 -14.33 13.53 -33.37
CA LYS A 77 -15.40 12.95 -32.56
C LYS A 77 -15.58 11.44 -32.77
N GLU A 78 -15.31 10.92 -33.97
CA GLU A 78 -15.18 9.45 -34.14
C GLU A 78 -13.82 8.98 -33.62
N GLY A 79 -12.81 9.86 -33.67
CA GLY A 79 -11.58 9.83 -32.85
C GLY A 79 -10.58 8.72 -33.14
N VAL A 80 -11.01 7.52 -33.54
CA VAL A 80 -10.13 6.36 -33.67
C VAL A 80 -9.31 6.45 -34.95
N ILE A 81 -8.00 6.60 -34.76
CA ILE A 81 -7.02 6.56 -35.85
C ILE A 81 -6.88 5.13 -36.32
N GLY A 82 -6.66 4.20 -35.40
CA GLY A 82 -6.49 2.77 -35.66
C GLY A 82 -6.34 1.98 -34.38
N GLN A 83 -6.59 0.68 -34.47
CA GLN A 83 -6.55 -0.25 -33.35
C GLN A 83 -5.87 -1.57 -33.74
N ALA A 84 -5.37 -2.28 -32.73
CA ALA A 84 -4.89 -3.65 -32.86
C ALA A 84 -5.34 -4.48 -31.66
N LEU A 85 -5.94 -5.64 -31.93
CA LEU A 85 -6.22 -6.68 -30.95
C LEU A 85 -5.10 -7.72 -31.01
N VAL A 86 -4.38 -7.92 -29.90
CA VAL A 86 -3.23 -8.83 -29.83
C VAL A 86 -3.21 -9.62 -28.53
N SER A 87 -2.64 -10.82 -28.55
CA SER A 87 -2.36 -11.53 -27.31
C SER A 87 -1.23 -10.84 -26.54
N MET A 88 -1.23 -11.02 -25.22
CA MET A 88 -0.17 -10.50 -24.36
C MET A 88 1.19 -11.14 -24.67
N GLU A 89 1.23 -12.39 -25.16
CA GLU A 89 2.45 -13.04 -25.63
C GLU A 89 3.09 -12.26 -26.79
N VAL A 90 2.30 -11.92 -27.82
CA VAL A 90 2.76 -11.14 -28.97
C VAL A 90 3.15 -9.73 -28.55
N ALA A 91 2.36 -9.07 -27.71
CA ALA A 91 2.67 -7.72 -27.25
C ALA A 91 4.00 -7.64 -26.45
N LYS A 92 4.30 -8.68 -25.66
CA LYS A 92 5.54 -8.79 -24.87
C LYS A 92 6.78 -9.10 -25.72
N ALA A 93 6.62 -9.58 -26.95
CA ALA A 93 7.74 -9.72 -27.88
C ALA A 93 8.35 -8.36 -28.26
N MET A 94 7.66 -7.25 -27.95
CA MET A 94 8.12 -5.86 -28.19
C MET A 94 8.37 -5.54 -29.67
N GLU A 95 7.82 -6.35 -30.57
CA GLU A 95 7.84 -6.17 -32.02
C GLU A 95 6.75 -5.20 -32.49
N ALA A 96 6.85 -4.78 -33.74
CA ALA A 96 5.87 -3.89 -34.36
C ALA A 96 4.54 -4.61 -34.60
N ILE A 97 3.45 -4.05 -34.07
CA ILE A 97 2.09 -4.54 -34.24
C ILE A 97 1.37 -3.62 -35.22
N PRO A 98 0.93 -4.11 -36.39
CA PRO A 98 0.17 -3.30 -37.33
C PRO A 98 -1.17 -2.90 -36.74
N ILE A 99 -1.53 -1.63 -36.88
CA ILE A 99 -2.86 -1.12 -36.52
C ILE A 99 -3.72 -0.93 -37.75
N PHE A 100 -5.02 -1.14 -37.58
CA PHE A 100 -6.03 -1.08 -38.63
C PHE A 100 -7.16 -0.15 -38.24
N ASN A 101 -7.85 0.41 -39.22
CA ASN A 101 -9.04 1.22 -39.01
C ASN A 101 -10.15 0.65 -39.88
N GLU A 102 -11.24 0.21 -39.25
CA GLU A 102 -12.36 -0.45 -39.94
C GLU A 102 -13.07 0.52 -40.90
N SER A 103 -13.22 1.79 -40.50
CA SER A 103 -13.79 2.85 -41.34
C SER A 103 -12.90 3.23 -42.52
N TYR A 104 -11.58 3.03 -42.43
CA TYR A 104 -10.63 3.33 -43.50
C TYR A 104 -10.24 2.08 -44.31
N LYS A 105 -10.64 2.03 -45.58
CA LYS A 105 -10.35 0.87 -46.48
C LYS A 105 -10.82 -0.47 -45.91
N GLN A 106 -11.89 -0.48 -45.11
CA GLN A 106 -12.48 -1.69 -44.52
C GLN A 106 -11.49 -2.50 -43.68
N GLY A 107 -10.52 -1.84 -43.02
CA GLY A 107 -9.51 -2.52 -42.20
C GLY A 107 -8.53 -3.41 -42.98
N ARG A 108 -8.50 -3.38 -44.32
CA ARG A 108 -7.69 -4.32 -45.14
C ARG A 108 -6.22 -3.96 -45.25
N LYS A 109 -5.82 -2.75 -44.86
CA LYS A 109 -4.44 -2.27 -44.97
C LYS A 109 -3.99 -1.69 -43.63
N PRO A 110 -2.77 -2.02 -43.17
CA PRO A 110 -2.19 -1.35 -42.02
C PRO A 110 -2.09 0.15 -42.28
N ILE A 111 -2.35 0.94 -41.26
CA ILE A 111 -2.31 2.41 -41.29
C ILE A 111 -1.25 2.98 -40.34
N GLY A 112 -0.40 2.10 -39.81
CA GLY A 112 0.67 2.40 -38.88
C GLY A 112 0.99 1.19 -38.04
N GLU A 113 1.85 1.37 -37.06
CA GLU A 113 2.22 0.32 -36.12
C GLU A 113 2.32 0.87 -34.69
N VAL A 114 2.00 0.03 -33.72
CA VAL A 114 2.22 0.26 -32.30
C VAL A 114 3.16 -0.81 -31.76
N ARG A 115 3.93 -0.52 -30.72
CA ARG A 115 4.68 -1.55 -30.01
C ARG A 115 4.86 -1.20 -28.55
N ILE A 116 5.00 -2.22 -27.72
CA ILE A 116 5.53 -2.05 -26.37
C ILE A 116 7.04 -1.82 -26.50
N CYS A 117 7.50 -0.60 -26.23
CA CYS A 117 8.93 -0.26 -26.28
C CYS A 117 9.65 -0.51 -24.95
N ARG A 118 8.91 -0.67 -23.84
CA ARG A 118 9.45 -1.12 -22.55
C ARG A 118 8.44 -1.98 -21.81
N TYR A 119 8.85 -3.19 -21.44
CA TYR A 119 8.08 -4.10 -20.60
C TYR A 119 8.88 -4.51 -19.36
N GLN A 120 8.27 -4.44 -18.19
CA GLN A 120 8.87 -4.90 -16.94
C GLN A 120 7.77 -5.46 -16.05
N GLN A 121 7.89 -6.73 -15.67
CA GLN A 121 7.02 -7.35 -14.69
C GLN A 121 7.68 -7.27 -13.32
N LEU A 122 7.01 -6.63 -12.37
CA LEU A 122 7.48 -6.47 -11.01
C LEU A 122 6.67 -7.39 -10.10
N ARG A 123 7.36 -8.21 -9.30
CA ARG A 123 6.73 -8.90 -8.18
C ARG A 123 6.67 -7.93 -7.00
N VAL A 124 5.45 -7.58 -6.58
CA VAL A 124 5.22 -6.85 -5.34
C VAL A 124 4.93 -7.88 -4.25
N CYS A 125 5.81 -7.96 -3.26
CA CYS A 125 5.58 -8.84 -2.11
C CYS A 125 4.42 -8.29 -1.28
N SER A 126 3.42 -9.12 -1.02
CA SER A 126 2.35 -8.83 -0.09
C SER A 126 2.85 -8.84 1.35
N PHE A 127 2.06 -8.30 2.28
CA PHE A 127 2.32 -8.43 3.72
C PHE A 127 2.62 -9.88 4.13
N LEU A 128 1.82 -10.83 3.64
CA LEU A 128 2.01 -12.24 3.95
C LEU A 128 3.27 -12.84 3.33
N ASP A 129 3.73 -12.35 2.18
CA ASP A 129 5.02 -12.78 1.62
C ASP A 129 6.17 -12.40 2.55
N TYR A 130 6.13 -11.22 3.18
CA TYR A 130 7.13 -10.83 4.17
C TYR A 130 7.09 -11.72 5.41
N ILE A 131 5.90 -11.99 5.95
CA ILE A 131 5.73 -12.87 7.13
C ILE A 131 6.21 -14.29 6.82
N ARG A 132 5.78 -14.88 5.69
CA ARG A 132 6.22 -16.20 5.23
C ARG A 132 7.73 -16.25 4.92
N GLY A 133 8.29 -15.12 4.50
CA GLY A 133 9.73 -14.94 4.29
C GLY A 133 10.55 -14.85 5.58
N GLY A 134 9.92 -14.97 6.75
CA GLY A 134 10.59 -14.94 8.05
C GLY A 134 10.64 -13.57 8.71
N THR A 135 9.94 -12.56 8.17
CA THR A 135 9.79 -11.26 8.84
C THR A 135 8.91 -11.42 10.09
N SER A 136 9.45 -11.08 11.25
CA SER A 136 8.68 -10.97 12.50
C SER A 136 8.35 -9.51 12.81
N LEU A 137 7.15 -9.24 13.32
CA LEU A 137 6.82 -7.93 13.87
C LEU A 137 7.21 -7.88 15.35
N LYS A 138 7.90 -6.80 15.74
CA LYS A 138 8.21 -6.49 17.14
C LYS A 138 7.24 -5.44 17.64
N PHE A 139 6.64 -5.69 18.79
CA PHE A 139 5.65 -4.79 19.37
C PHE A 139 6.19 -4.09 20.61
N ALA A 140 5.81 -2.83 20.75
CA ALA A 140 6.02 -2.03 21.94
C ALA A 140 4.69 -1.43 22.39
N ILE A 141 4.46 -1.44 23.71
CA ILE A 141 3.27 -0.91 24.36
C ILE A 141 3.72 0.16 25.36
N ALA A 142 3.00 1.28 25.39
CA ALA A 142 3.20 2.35 26.34
C ALA A 142 1.88 2.71 27.00
N ILE A 143 1.79 2.59 28.33
CA ILE A 143 0.57 2.82 29.11
C ILE A 143 0.64 4.18 29.79
N ASP A 144 -0.42 4.98 29.66
CA ASP A 144 -0.51 6.31 30.24
C ASP A 144 -1.01 6.26 31.69
N PHE A 145 -0.17 6.66 32.64
CA PHE A 145 -0.52 6.76 34.07
C PHE A 145 -0.93 8.18 34.49
N PHE A 146 -1.05 9.12 33.56
CA PHE A 146 -1.50 10.48 33.86
C PHE A 146 -2.93 10.49 34.42
N ILE A 147 -3.11 11.29 35.47
CA ILE A 147 -4.44 11.59 36.03
C ILE A 147 -4.51 13.09 36.25
N ARG A 148 -5.49 13.73 35.59
CA ARG A 148 -5.68 15.19 35.66
C ARG A 148 -5.91 15.68 37.10
N ASP A 149 -6.71 14.95 37.85
CA ASP A 149 -7.07 15.30 39.22
C ASP A 149 -7.00 14.08 40.15
N PRO A 150 -5.80 13.74 40.65
CA PRO A 150 -5.60 12.57 41.50
C PRO A 150 -6.37 12.63 42.83
N GLN A 151 -6.76 13.83 43.30
CA GLN A 151 -7.46 14.00 44.56
C GLN A 151 -8.94 13.60 44.48
N ASN A 152 -9.52 13.68 43.29
CA ASN A 152 -10.92 13.32 43.03
C ASN A 152 -11.09 11.92 42.43
N LEU A 153 -10.01 11.12 42.35
CA LEU A 153 -10.07 9.78 41.79
C LEU A 153 -10.80 8.82 42.75
N THR A 154 -11.89 8.20 42.29
CA THR A 154 -12.59 7.19 43.07
C THR A 154 -11.99 5.81 42.87
N HIS A 155 -12.31 4.88 43.78
CA HIS A 155 -11.92 3.48 43.61
C HIS A 155 -12.49 2.85 42.33
N ASN A 156 -13.72 3.24 41.95
CA ASN A 156 -14.35 2.76 40.73
C ASN A 156 -13.62 3.24 39.48
N ASP A 157 -13.16 4.50 39.45
CA ASP A 157 -12.38 5.03 38.31
C ASP A 157 -11.08 4.25 38.12
N TYR A 158 -10.41 3.92 39.23
CA TYR A 158 -9.17 3.15 39.24
C TYR A 158 -9.40 1.71 38.76
N GLN A 159 -10.47 1.05 39.21
CA GLN A 159 -10.86 -0.29 38.75
C GLN A 159 -11.25 -0.29 37.26
N GLN A 160 -12.03 0.69 36.84
CA GLN A 160 -12.46 0.81 35.44
C GLN A 160 -11.25 0.96 34.52
N TYR A 161 -10.31 1.83 34.85
CA TYR A 161 -9.09 2.00 34.08
C TYR A 161 -8.28 0.69 33.99
N SER A 162 -8.14 -0.05 35.10
CA SER A 162 -7.47 -1.36 35.08
C SER A 162 -8.18 -2.36 34.16
N ASN A 163 -9.52 -2.41 34.18
CA ASN A 163 -10.31 -3.28 33.31
C ASN A 163 -10.17 -2.89 31.84
N ASP A 164 -10.18 -1.59 31.53
CA ASP A 164 -10.03 -1.07 30.18
C ASP A 164 -8.64 -1.41 29.61
N ILE A 165 -7.58 -1.23 30.41
CA ILE A 165 -6.22 -1.63 30.03
C ILE A 165 -6.14 -3.14 29.80
N GLU A 166 -6.74 -3.95 30.67
CA GLU A 166 -6.78 -5.40 30.49
C GLU A 166 -7.46 -5.81 29.20
N PHE A 167 -8.65 -5.24 28.93
CA PHE A 167 -9.41 -5.50 27.71
C PHE A 167 -8.59 -5.16 26.46
N VAL A 168 -8.01 -3.95 26.40
CA VAL A 168 -7.20 -3.50 25.25
C VAL A 168 -6.00 -4.41 25.03
N LEU A 169 -5.26 -4.75 26.09
CA LEU A 169 -4.08 -5.61 25.99
C LEU A 169 -4.44 -7.02 25.48
N ARG A 170 -5.56 -7.59 25.93
CA ARG A 170 -6.04 -8.90 25.45
C ARG A 170 -6.42 -8.85 23.98
N CYS A 171 -7.19 -7.86 23.55
CA CYS A 171 -7.56 -7.70 22.13
C CYS A 171 -6.34 -7.51 21.23
N LEU A 172 -5.35 -6.74 21.66
CA LEU A 172 -4.10 -6.56 20.92
C LEU A 172 -3.30 -7.86 20.85
N GLY A 173 -3.20 -8.60 21.96
CA GLY A 173 -2.52 -9.90 21.99
C GLY A 173 -3.12 -10.89 20.99
N GLU A 174 -4.43 -11.12 21.07
CA GLU A 174 -5.13 -12.05 20.19
C GLU A 174 -4.92 -11.73 18.71
N THR A 175 -4.87 -10.44 18.37
CA THR A 175 -4.70 -10.00 16.98
C THR A 175 -3.24 -10.07 16.51
N LEU A 176 -2.28 -9.74 17.38
CA LEU A 176 -0.89 -9.47 16.99
C LEU A 176 0.07 -10.62 17.31
N GLU A 177 -0.24 -11.48 18.28
CA GLU A 177 0.58 -12.62 18.69
C GLU A 177 1.00 -13.53 17.53
N PRO A 178 0.14 -13.85 16.54
CA PRO A 178 0.55 -14.64 15.38
C PRO A 178 1.71 -14.03 14.56
N PHE A 179 1.95 -12.72 14.68
CA PHE A 179 3.01 -12.00 13.97
C PHE A 179 4.25 -11.74 14.83
N ASN A 180 4.25 -12.14 16.11
CA ASN A 180 5.36 -12.02 17.06
C ASN A 180 5.74 -13.41 17.60
N PRO A 181 6.55 -14.20 16.87
CA PRO A 181 6.82 -15.60 17.20
C PRO A 181 7.44 -15.81 18.59
N ASN A 182 8.17 -14.81 19.10
CA ASN A 182 8.81 -14.86 20.41
C ASN A 182 7.88 -14.40 21.55
N ASN A 183 6.66 -13.96 21.21
CA ASN A 183 5.67 -13.37 22.12
C ASN A 183 6.29 -12.34 23.09
N SER A 184 7.22 -11.53 22.58
CA SER A 184 8.03 -10.60 23.36
C SER A 184 7.53 -9.18 23.13
N TRP A 185 7.23 -8.46 24.22
CA TRP A 185 6.59 -7.15 24.17
C TRP A 185 7.41 -6.13 24.96
N LEU A 186 7.94 -5.11 24.29
CA LEU A 186 8.56 -3.99 25.00
C LEU A 186 7.45 -3.17 25.66
N SER A 187 7.50 -3.06 26.98
CA SER A 187 6.38 -2.56 27.79
C SER A 187 6.83 -1.39 28.64
N TYR A 188 6.21 -0.24 28.41
CA TYR A 188 6.56 1.02 29.04
C TYR A 188 5.35 1.67 29.69
N GLY A 189 5.62 2.56 30.65
CA GLY A 189 4.66 3.51 31.18
C GLY A 189 5.17 4.95 31.02
N PHE A 190 4.25 5.90 31.10
CA PHE A 190 4.58 7.33 31.15
C PHE A 190 3.53 8.09 31.98
N GLY A 191 3.83 9.33 32.38
CA GLY A 191 2.89 10.16 33.12
C GLY A 191 2.82 9.85 34.62
N ALA A 192 3.90 9.33 35.22
CA ALA A 192 3.92 9.00 36.65
C ALA A 192 5.27 9.29 37.33
N LYS A 193 5.23 9.39 38.66
CA LYS A 193 6.39 9.36 39.55
C LYS A 193 6.73 7.92 39.91
N ILE A 194 7.96 7.50 39.64
CA ILE A 194 8.40 6.11 39.81
C ILE A 194 9.25 5.89 41.07
N PRO A 195 9.07 4.79 41.82
CA PRO A 195 9.93 4.46 42.96
C PRO A 195 11.39 4.20 42.53
N PRO A 196 12.36 4.20 43.47
CA PRO A 196 12.20 4.53 44.89
C PRO A 196 12.21 6.04 45.17
N HIS A 197 12.65 6.85 44.20
CA HIS A 197 12.85 8.29 44.39
C HIS A 197 11.64 9.15 44.00
N TYR A 198 10.60 8.56 43.40
CA TYR A 198 9.37 9.22 42.97
C TYR A 198 9.61 10.46 42.11
N ARG A 199 10.55 10.34 41.17
CA ARG A 199 10.83 11.37 40.16
C ARG A 199 9.81 11.29 39.03
N ASP A 200 9.38 12.44 38.55
CA ASP A 200 8.52 12.56 37.37
C ASP A 200 9.15 11.84 36.18
N SER A 201 8.38 10.92 35.59
CA SER A 201 8.79 10.16 34.42
C SER A 201 7.70 10.15 33.36
N ASN A 202 8.10 10.39 32.12
CA ASN A 202 7.28 10.20 30.93
C ASN A 202 7.82 9.09 30.02
N ASN A 203 8.68 8.23 30.57
CA ASN A 203 9.16 7.02 29.95
C ASN A 203 9.83 6.15 31.03
N PHE A 204 9.21 5.04 31.40
CA PHE A 204 9.78 4.06 32.32
C PHE A 204 9.40 2.64 31.91
N CYS A 205 10.22 1.65 32.27
CA CYS A 205 9.88 0.24 32.07
C CYS A 205 8.66 -0.12 32.91
N LEU A 206 7.62 -0.68 32.29
CA LEU A 206 6.35 -1.00 32.95
C LEU A 206 6.54 -2.01 34.09
N SER A 207 7.57 -2.84 34.03
CA SER A 207 7.95 -3.79 35.09
C SER A 207 8.52 -3.12 36.34
N LEU A 208 8.81 -1.80 36.30
CA LEU A 208 9.63 -1.08 37.27
C LEU A 208 11.01 -1.71 37.49
N ASP A 209 11.51 -2.38 36.45
CA ASP A 209 12.80 -3.05 36.42
C ASP A 209 13.67 -2.51 35.28
N VAL A 210 14.91 -2.97 35.18
CA VAL A 210 15.82 -2.53 34.10
C VAL A 210 15.33 -3.00 32.73
N ASP A 211 14.73 -4.20 32.65
CA ASP A 211 14.23 -4.76 31.41
C ASP A 211 12.77 -4.33 31.15
N ALA A 212 12.54 -3.73 29.98
CA ALA A 212 11.22 -3.36 29.50
C ALA A 212 10.46 -4.56 28.89
N THR A 213 11.13 -5.68 28.65
CA THR A 213 10.57 -6.81 27.94
C THR A 213 9.61 -7.60 28.83
N CYS A 214 8.39 -7.81 28.33
CA CYS A 214 7.38 -8.66 28.94
C CYS A 214 7.10 -9.86 28.03
N GLN A 215 6.90 -11.03 28.64
CA GLN A 215 6.57 -12.27 27.94
C GLN A 215 5.05 -12.45 27.86
N GLY A 216 4.52 -12.32 26.65
CA GLY A 216 3.10 -12.35 26.34
C GLY A 216 2.27 -11.25 27.00
N VAL A 217 0.99 -11.20 26.64
CA VAL A 217 0.02 -10.26 27.24
C VAL A 217 -0.03 -10.39 28.76
N ASN A 218 0.00 -11.61 29.29
CA ASN A 218 -0.02 -11.82 30.74
C ASN A 218 1.21 -11.21 31.43
N GLY A 219 2.38 -11.23 30.79
CA GLY A 219 3.56 -10.53 31.28
C GLY A 219 3.35 -9.02 31.34
N VAL A 220 2.74 -8.44 30.31
CA VAL A 220 2.41 -7.00 30.28
C VAL A 220 1.40 -6.65 31.37
N LEU A 221 0.36 -7.47 31.57
CA LEU A 221 -0.64 -7.26 32.62
C LEU A 221 -0.04 -7.32 34.03
N ASN A 222 0.86 -8.28 34.28
CA ASN A 222 1.57 -8.38 35.55
C ASN A 222 2.46 -7.15 35.81
N ALA A 223 3.19 -6.70 34.78
CA ALA A 223 3.99 -5.48 34.85
C ALA A 223 3.12 -4.24 35.10
N PHE A 224 2.00 -4.12 34.39
CA PHE A 224 1.02 -3.07 34.59
C PHE A 224 0.49 -3.06 36.02
N GLY A 225 0.03 -4.19 36.55
CA GLY A 225 -0.47 -4.30 37.92
C GLY A 225 0.57 -3.87 38.96
N LYS A 226 1.83 -4.28 38.78
CA LYS A 226 2.95 -3.83 39.62
C LYS A 226 3.14 -2.32 39.54
N SER A 227 3.24 -1.75 38.33
CA SER A 227 3.38 -0.30 38.16
C SER A 227 2.22 0.46 38.75
N HIS A 228 0.99 0.05 38.45
CA HIS A 228 -0.24 0.71 38.87
C HIS A 228 -0.31 0.88 40.38
N GLN A 229 0.12 -0.12 41.14
CA GLN A 229 0.16 -0.08 42.61
C GLN A 229 1.28 0.80 43.20
N HIS A 230 2.38 0.99 42.49
CA HIS A 230 3.61 1.56 43.07
C HIS A 230 4.00 2.93 42.53
N VAL A 231 3.44 3.37 41.40
CA VAL A 231 3.70 4.70 40.83
C VAL A 231 2.66 5.71 41.30
N HIS A 232 3.03 7.00 41.31
CA HIS A 232 2.08 8.08 41.58
C HIS A 232 1.77 8.86 40.29
N PRO A 233 0.50 8.94 39.87
CA PRO A 233 0.10 9.69 38.69
C PRO A 233 0.59 11.13 38.68
N LEU A 234 1.06 11.61 37.53
CA LEU A 234 1.34 13.04 37.30
C LEU A 234 0.06 13.77 36.89
N PRO A 235 -0.04 15.08 37.15
CA PRO A 235 -1.08 15.96 36.61
C PRO A 235 -0.82 16.39 35.15
N GLY A 236 0.17 15.80 34.48
CA GLY A 236 0.41 15.96 33.05
C GLY A 236 1.36 14.90 32.50
N ALA A 237 1.09 14.43 31.28
CA ALA A 237 1.92 13.48 30.54
C ALA A 237 2.54 14.08 29.28
N LYS A 238 3.71 13.57 28.87
CA LYS A 238 4.42 13.94 27.64
C LYS A 238 4.67 12.72 26.76
N PHE A 239 3.80 12.52 25.77
CA PHE A 239 3.90 11.42 24.78
C PHE A 239 5.19 11.45 23.95
N SER A 240 5.75 12.63 23.71
CA SER A 240 6.94 12.77 22.86
C SER A 240 8.13 11.97 23.36
N GLN A 241 8.31 11.83 24.68
CA GLN A 241 9.47 11.11 25.23
C GLN A 241 9.44 9.62 24.89
N ILE A 242 8.28 8.97 25.01
CA ILE A 242 8.16 7.55 24.68
C ILE A 242 8.21 7.31 23.16
N ILE A 243 7.63 8.21 22.36
CA ILE A 243 7.72 8.13 20.89
C ILE A 243 9.18 8.23 20.44
N TYR A 244 9.94 9.21 20.92
CA TYR A 244 11.36 9.36 20.57
C TYR A 244 12.24 8.23 21.09
N HIS A 245 11.85 7.59 22.20
CA HIS A 245 12.56 6.41 22.73
C HIS A 245 12.37 5.19 21.82
N LEU A 246 11.14 4.94 21.37
CA LEU A 246 10.79 3.79 20.52
C LEU A 246 11.16 3.97 19.04
N ALA A 247 11.34 5.21 18.58
CA ALA A 247 11.70 5.50 17.19
C ALA A 247 13.20 5.28 16.87
N LYS A 248 14.02 4.95 17.87
CA LYS A 248 15.45 4.63 17.71
C LYS A 248 15.65 3.15 17.48
#